data_AF-A0A831LTG5-F1
#
_entry.id   AF-A0A831LTG5-F1
#
_cell.length_a   1.000
_cell.length_b   1.000
_cell.length_c   1.000
_cell.angle_alpha   90.00
_cell.angle_beta   90.00
_cell.angle_gamma   90.00
#
_symmetry.space_group_name_H-M   'P 1'
#
loop_
_entity.id
_entity.type
_entity.pdbx_description
1 polymer ?
#
loop_
_entity_poly.entity_id
_entity_poly.type
_entity_poly.pdbx_seq_one_letter_code
_entity_poly.pdbx_strand_id
1 'polypeptide(L)'
;IHRKTTAEEIWADTDGKVDILVAAVGTGGTITGCYEVIHPRKPSFRAIAVEPKDSPVISQTLAGQEVKPGPHKIQGTGAGFVPKNLHLKDSQGNPQITECVQVSNDDAFAMARRLAKEEGLLVGISTGANVVAALEVAKRPENKGKMIVTVACSTGERYLSTALAAEAKAEVGG
;
A
#
# COMPACT_ATOMS: atom_id res chain seq x y z
N ILE A 1 1.40 -16.36 -6.09
CA ILE A 1 2.66 -15.91 -6.72
C ILE A 1 3.52 -15.14 -5.72
N HIS A 2 3.04 -14.08 -5.07
CA HIS A 2 3.83 -13.24 -4.15
C HIS A 2 4.58 -13.98 -3.04
N ARG A 3 4.02 -15.06 -2.47
CA ARG A 3 4.74 -15.94 -1.52
C ARG A 3 6.03 -16.53 -2.12
N LYS A 4 6.00 -16.90 -3.40
CA LYS A 4 7.09 -17.59 -4.08
C LYS A 4 8.11 -16.65 -4.72
N THR A 5 7.76 -15.38 -4.91
CA THR A 5 8.58 -14.41 -5.65
C THR A 5 8.77 -13.13 -4.84
N THR A 6 7.78 -12.24 -4.82
CA THR A 6 7.88 -10.91 -4.18
C THR A 6 8.36 -10.96 -2.73
N ALA A 7 7.90 -11.92 -1.95
CA ALA A 7 8.32 -12.08 -0.56
C ALA A 7 9.80 -12.50 -0.43
N GLU A 8 10.24 -13.41 -1.30
CA GLU A 8 11.63 -13.90 -1.33
C GLU A 8 12.58 -12.83 -1.84
N GLU A 9 12.18 -12.06 -2.86
CA GLU A 9 12.92 -10.92 -3.40
C GLU A 9 13.12 -9.85 -2.31
N ILE A 10 12.05 -9.41 -1.63
CA ILE A 10 12.15 -8.46 -0.52
C ILE A 10 13.06 -9.00 0.58
N TRP A 11 12.94 -10.28 0.93
CA TRP A 11 13.75 -10.87 1.99
C TRP A 11 15.23 -10.89 1.62
N ALA A 12 15.56 -11.33 0.40
CA ALA A 12 16.93 -11.42 -0.09
C ALA A 12 17.56 -10.04 -0.26
N ASP A 13 16.88 -9.11 -0.94
CA ASP A 13 17.42 -7.78 -1.27
C ASP A 13 17.58 -6.88 -0.03
N THR A 14 16.92 -7.23 1.08
CA THR A 14 17.07 -6.52 2.36
C THR A 14 17.98 -7.25 3.35
N ASP A 15 18.62 -8.36 2.97
CA ASP A 15 19.34 -9.25 3.89
C ASP A 15 18.51 -9.67 5.12
N GLY A 16 17.19 -9.83 4.97
CA GLY A 16 16.26 -10.10 6.07
C GLY A 16 16.07 -8.94 7.06
N LYS A 17 16.56 -7.73 6.73
CA LYS A 17 16.48 -6.56 7.61
C LYS A 17 15.14 -5.85 7.51
N VAL A 18 14.30 -6.13 6.51
CA VAL A 18 12.95 -5.54 6.40
C VAL A 18 12.17 -5.69 7.71
N ASP A 19 11.62 -4.60 8.23
CA ASP A 19 10.84 -4.58 9.46
C ASP A 19 9.35 -4.43 9.17
N ILE A 20 9.02 -3.64 8.16
CA ILE A 20 7.64 -3.28 7.84
C ILE A 20 7.46 -3.31 6.33
N LEU A 21 6.41 -3.98 5.87
CA LEU A 21 5.87 -3.82 4.52
C LEU A 21 4.60 -2.98 4.56
N VAL A 22 4.57 -1.89 3.79
CA VAL A 22 3.36 -1.08 3.58
C VAL A 22 2.85 -1.32 2.18
N ALA A 23 1.60 -1.77 2.03
CA ALA A 23 1.05 -2.08 0.72
C ALA A 23 -0.47 -1.85 0.62
N ALA A 24 -0.87 -1.13 -0.42
CA ALA A 24 -2.26 -0.88 -0.74
C ALA A 24 -2.98 -2.13 -1.22
N VAL A 25 -4.24 -2.25 -0.80
CA VAL A 25 -5.03 -3.45 -1.02
C VAL A 25 -6.00 -3.26 -2.17
N GLY A 26 -5.69 -3.92 -3.28
CA GLY A 26 -6.65 -4.28 -4.33
C GLY A 26 -7.28 -5.64 -4.03
N THR A 27 -6.57 -6.72 -4.41
CA THR A 27 -6.97 -8.09 -4.07
C THR A 27 -6.42 -8.57 -2.72
N GLY A 28 -5.40 -7.92 -2.16
CA GLY A 28 -4.71 -8.35 -0.93
C GLY A 28 -3.62 -9.40 -1.13
N GLY A 29 -3.47 -9.97 -2.33
CA GLY A 29 -2.51 -11.04 -2.58
C GLY A 29 -1.04 -10.68 -2.31
N THR A 30 -0.63 -9.44 -2.58
CA THR A 30 0.74 -8.97 -2.34
C THR A 30 1.07 -8.95 -0.86
N ILE A 31 0.28 -8.22 -0.06
CA ILE A 31 0.54 -8.02 1.36
C ILE A 31 0.42 -9.34 2.15
N THR A 32 -0.62 -10.13 1.88
CA THR A 32 -0.81 -11.46 2.49
C THR A 32 0.35 -12.39 2.14
N GLY A 33 0.70 -12.46 0.86
CA GLY A 33 1.75 -13.37 0.40
C GLY A 33 3.13 -13.03 0.96
N CYS A 34 3.43 -11.74 1.13
CA CYS A 34 4.68 -11.31 1.77
C CYS A 34 4.67 -11.58 3.28
N TYR A 35 3.57 -11.28 3.97
CA TYR A 35 3.46 -11.51 5.40
C TYR A 35 3.67 -12.97 5.78
N GLU A 36 2.98 -13.89 5.10
CA GLU A 36 3.01 -15.32 5.44
C GLU A 36 4.35 -16.01 5.18
N VAL A 37 5.26 -15.36 4.46
CA VAL A 37 6.62 -15.88 4.21
C VAL A 37 7.65 -15.20 5.10
N ILE A 38 7.54 -13.89 5.27
CA ILE A 38 8.53 -13.10 6.02
C ILE A 38 8.30 -13.21 7.53
N HIS A 39 7.05 -13.17 8.00
CA HIS A 39 6.74 -13.18 9.43
C HIS A 39 7.26 -14.43 10.16
N PRO A 40 7.14 -15.67 9.62
CA PRO A 40 7.75 -16.84 10.26
C PRO A 40 9.28 -16.78 10.38
N ARG A 41 9.96 -16.05 9.49
CA ARG A 41 11.43 -15.84 9.52
C ARG A 41 11.83 -14.74 10.50
N LYS A 42 10.97 -13.72 10.62
CA LYS A 42 11.15 -12.57 11.51
C LYS A 42 9.82 -12.25 12.19
N PRO A 43 9.54 -12.80 13.39
CA PRO A 43 8.26 -12.60 14.08
C PRO A 43 7.94 -11.13 14.42
N SER A 44 8.96 -10.27 14.44
CA SER A 44 8.78 -8.82 14.61
C SER A 44 8.36 -8.08 13.34
N PHE A 45 8.37 -8.75 12.17
CA PHE A 45 7.95 -8.17 10.91
C PHE A 45 6.46 -7.85 10.92
N ARG A 46 6.12 -6.67 10.42
CA ARG A 46 4.73 -6.19 10.31
C ARG A 46 4.36 -5.94 8.86
N ALA A 47 3.13 -6.25 8.50
CA ALA A 47 2.53 -5.80 7.25
C ALA A 47 1.38 -4.83 7.56
N ILE A 48 1.39 -3.66 6.93
CA ILE A 48 0.40 -2.61 7.14
C ILE A 48 -0.33 -2.37 5.81
N ALA A 49 -1.64 -2.56 5.82
CA ALA A 49 -2.48 -2.31 4.66
C ALA A 49 -2.61 -0.81 4.39
N VAL A 50 -2.90 -0.46 3.13
CA VAL A 50 -3.29 0.90 2.75
C VAL A 50 -4.61 0.84 1.98
N GLU A 51 -5.51 1.76 2.29
CA GLU A 51 -6.79 1.88 1.59
C GLU A 51 -7.21 3.34 1.39
N PRO A 52 -8.16 3.60 0.47
CA PRO A 52 -8.73 4.93 0.30
C PRO A 52 -9.53 5.36 1.53
N LYS A 53 -9.29 6.58 2.01
CA LYS A 53 -10.07 7.19 3.10
C LYS A 53 -11.57 7.24 2.79
N ASP A 54 -11.94 7.44 1.53
CA ASP A 54 -13.33 7.51 1.08
C ASP A 54 -14.01 6.14 0.94
N SER A 55 -13.26 5.04 1.07
CA SER A 55 -13.77 3.66 1.04
C SER A 55 -13.03 2.77 2.06
N PRO A 56 -13.13 3.05 3.38
CA PRO A 56 -12.23 2.51 4.39
C PRO A 56 -12.71 1.16 4.96
N VAL A 57 -13.00 0.22 4.05
CA VAL A 57 -13.67 -1.04 4.39
C VAL A 57 -12.82 -1.95 5.28
N ILE A 58 -11.49 -1.98 5.10
CA ILE A 58 -10.57 -2.80 5.89
C ILE A 58 -10.47 -2.23 7.30
N SER A 59 -10.30 -0.90 7.45
CA SER A 59 -10.27 -0.25 8.76
C SER A 59 -11.56 -0.48 9.53
N GLN A 60 -12.71 -0.30 8.87
CA GLN A 60 -14.02 -0.57 9.48
C GLN A 60 -14.14 -2.02 9.93
N THR A 61 -13.71 -2.97 9.09
CA THR A 61 -13.73 -4.40 9.43
C THR A 61 -12.83 -4.72 10.63
N LEU A 62 -11.60 -4.18 10.66
CA LEU A 62 -10.66 -4.37 11.78
C LEU A 62 -11.20 -3.78 13.08
N ALA A 63 -11.91 -2.66 13.01
CA ALA A 63 -12.55 -2.01 14.15
C ALA A 63 -13.90 -2.64 14.57
N GLY A 64 -14.38 -3.66 13.86
CA GLY A 64 -15.70 -4.26 14.12
C GLY A 64 -16.87 -3.31 13.82
N GLN A 65 -16.66 -2.34 12.95
CA GLN A 65 -17.65 -1.34 12.55
C GLN A 65 -18.45 -1.82 11.33
N GLU A 66 -19.60 -1.17 11.10
CA GLU A 66 -20.39 -1.36 9.89
C GLU A 66 -19.57 -0.97 8.64
N VAL A 67 -19.49 -1.88 7.67
CA VAL A 67 -18.76 -1.67 6.43
C VAL A 67 -19.55 -0.78 5.48
N LYS A 68 -18.97 0.37 5.10
CA LYS A 68 -19.54 1.36 4.19
C LYS A 68 -18.52 1.72 3.11
N PRO A 69 -18.59 1.09 1.92
CA PRO A 69 -17.74 1.46 0.80
C PRO A 69 -18.19 2.80 0.19
N GLY A 70 -17.25 3.50 -0.44
CA GLY A 70 -17.52 4.74 -1.15
C GLY A 70 -16.67 4.88 -2.43
N PRO A 71 -17.06 5.79 -3.35
CA PRO A 71 -16.29 6.04 -4.56
C PRO A 71 -14.97 6.74 -4.22
N HIS A 72 -13.88 6.35 -4.92
CA HIS A 72 -12.55 6.94 -4.75
C HIS A 72 -11.77 6.93 -6.08
N LYS A 73 -10.60 7.58 -6.09
CA LYS A 73 -9.78 7.78 -7.31
C LYS A 73 -8.45 7.01 -7.30
N ILE A 74 -8.09 6.37 -6.19
CA ILE A 74 -6.87 5.56 -6.06
C ILE A 74 -7.02 4.21 -6.82
N GLN A 75 -6.81 4.24 -8.13
CA GLN A 75 -6.99 3.07 -9.00
C GLN A 75 -6.10 1.88 -8.59
N GLY A 76 -6.67 0.67 -8.64
CA GLY A 76 -6.01 -0.58 -8.25
C GLY A 76 -6.14 -0.95 -6.76
N THR A 77 -6.88 -0.16 -5.98
CA THR A 77 -7.10 -0.36 -4.53
C THR A 77 -8.59 -0.24 -4.20
N GLY A 78 -8.99 -0.48 -2.94
CA GLY A 78 -10.31 -0.09 -2.44
C GLY A 78 -11.48 -0.84 -3.10
N ALA A 79 -11.44 -2.17 -3.11
CA ALA A 79 -12.43 -3.01 -3.81
C ALA A 79 -13.90 -2.85 -3.33
N GLY A 80 -14.15 -2.08 -2.27
CA GLY A 80 -15.49 -1.91 -1.66
C GLY A 80 -15.92 -3.06 -0.76
N PHE A 81 -15.05 -4.05 -0.54
CA PHE A 81 -15.20 -5.17 0.39
C PHE A 81 -13.81 -5.66 0.82
N VAL A 82 -13.71 -6.46 1.88
CA VAL A 82 -12.46 -7.14 2.24
C VAL A 82 -12.28 -8.36 1.33
N PRO A 83 -11.27 -8.39 0.45
CA PRO A 83 -11.09 -9.50 -0.47
C PRO A 83 -10.68 -10.78 0.26
N LYS A 84 -11.11 -11.94 -0.25
CA LYS A 84 -10.73 -13.25 0.34
C LYS A 84 -9.23 -13.51 0.37
N ASN A 85 -8.45 -12.91 -0.54
CA ASN A 85 -7.00 -13.03 -0.58
C ASN A 85 -6.30 -12.08 0.41
N LEU A 86 -7.02 -11.17 1.08
CA LEU A 86 -6.50 -10.40 2.21
C LEU A 86 -6.74 -11.20 3.49
N HIS A 87 -5.69 -11.74 4.10
CA HIS A 87 -5.81 -12.49 5.33
C HIS A 87 -5.59 -11.56 6.53
N LEU A 88 -6.70 -11.15 7.16
CA LEU A 88 -6.65 -10.41 8.44
C LEU A 88 -6.32 -11.33 9.63
N LYS A 89 -6.65 -12.63 9.48
CA LYS A 89 -6.37 -13.70 10.43
C LYS A 89 -5.88 -14.94 9.68
N ASP A 90 -5.09 -15.77 10.34
CA ASP A 90 -4.71 -17.09 9.85
C ASP A 90 -5.84 -18.13 10.05
N SER A 91 -5.59 -19.37 9.63
CA SER A 91 -6.56 -20.47 9.76
C SER A 91 -6.85 -20.89 11.20
N GLN A 92 -6.02 -20.49 12.15
CA GLN A 92 -6.19 -20.75 13.58
C GLN A 92 -6.87 -19.58 14.29
N GLY A 93 -7.16 -18.49 13.57
CA GLY A 93 -7.78 -17.28 14.10
C GLY A 93 -6.78 -16.27 14.67
N ASN A 94 -5.47 -16.51 14.56
CA ASN A 94 -4.47 -15.56 15.01
C ASN A 94 -4.43 -14.35 14.07
N PRO A 95 -4.31 -13.12 14.59
CA PRO A 95 -4.21 -11.93 13.75
C PRO A 95 -2.97 -11.96 12.85
N GLN A 96 -3.13 -11.54 11.59
CA GLN A 96 -2.03 -11.35 10.63
C GLN A 96 -1.89 -9.86 10.28
N ILE A 97 -2.71 -9.37 9.35
CA ILE A 97 -2.75 -7.95 8.98
C ILE A 97 -3.73 -7.25 9.91
N THR A 98 -3.20 -6.47 10.86
CA THR A 98 -3.97 -5.86 11.95
C THR A 98 -4.06 -4.34 11.88
N GLU A 99 -3.41 -3.73 10.89
CA GLU A 99 -3.36 -2.28 10.74
C GLU A 99 -3.62 -1.90 9.28
N CYS A 100 -4.40 -0.84 9.08
CA CYS A 100 -4.64 -0.22 7.79
C CYS A 100 -4.47 1.30 7.91
N VAL A 101 -3.71 1.90 7.00
CA VAL A 101 -3.57 3.36 6.87
C VAL A 101 -4.55 3.84 5.80
N GLN A 102 -5.36 4.83 6.15
CA GLN A 102 -6.27 5.50 5.22
C GLN A 102 -5.55 6.65 4.52
N VAL A 103 -5.60 6.70 3.20
CA VAL A 103 -4.99 7.76 2.40
C VAL A 103 -6.05 8.45 1.56
N SER A 104 -6.03 9.78 1.53
CA SER A 104 -6.95 10.56 0.70
C SER A 104 -6.57 10.49 -0.78
N ASN A 105 -7.53 10.75 -1.66
CA ASN A 105 -7.24 10.84 -3.10
C ASN A 105 -6.18 11.92 -3.37
N ASP A 106 -6.32 13.09 -2.75
CA ASP A 106 -5.48 14.26 -3.00
C ASP A 106 -4.04 14.00 -2.57
N ASP A 107 -3.82 13.38 -1.40
CA ASP A 107 -2.47 13.02 -0.93
C ASP A 107 -1.82 12.00 -1.86
N ALA A 108 -2.58 11.01 -2.34
CA ALA A 108 -2.08 10.00 -3.26
C ALA A 108 -1.66 10.61 -4.62
N PHE A 109 -2.48 11.52 -5.17
CA PHE A 109 -2.14 12.24 -6.41
C PHE A 109 -0.92 13.16 -6.22
N ALA A 110 -0.91 13.96 -5.15
CA ALA A 110 0.18 14.88 -4.85
C ALA A 110 1.50 14.11 -4.69
N MET A 111 1.50 13.01 -3.93
CA MET A 111 2.69 12.19 -3.74
C MET A 111 3.17 11.54 -5.04
N ALA A 112 2.26 10.99 -5.86
CA ALA A 112 2.66 10.40 -7.15
C ALA A 112 3.32 11.43 -8.08
N ARG A 113 2.84 12.69 -8.09
CA ARG A 113 3.46 13.79 -8.84
C ARG A 113 4.82 14.19 -8.26
N ARG A 114 4.93 14.26 -6.93
CA ARG A 114 6.21 14.54 -6.24
C ARG A 114 7.25 13.48 -6.54
N LEU A 115 6.89 12.19 -6.51
CA LEU A 115 7.81 11.10 -6.86
C LEU A 115 8.40 11.27 -8.28
N ALA A 116 7.60 11.72 -9.25
CA ALA A 116 8.10 12.01 -10.59
C ALA A 116 9.04 13.22 -10.62
N LYS A 117 8.69 14.31 -9.91
CA LYS A 117 9.43 15.59 -9.91
C LYS A 117 10.71 15.57 -9.07
N GLU A 118 10.67 14.91 -7.92
CA GLU A 118 11.71 14.95 -6.89
C GLU A 118 12.62 13.71 -6.95
N GLU A 119 12.08 12.54 -7.30
CA GLU A 119 12.79 11.26 -7.26
C GLU A 119 13.00 10.63 -8.66
N GLY A 120 12.46 11.25 -9.72
CA GLY A 120 12.53 10.72 -11.09
C GLY A 120 11.72 9.43 -11.31
N LEU A 121 10.77 9.13 -10.41
CA LEU A 121 9.96 7.92 -10.45
C LEU A 121 8.57 8.20 -11.03
N LEU A 122 8.37 7.89 -12.32
CA LEU A 122 7.08 8.01 -12.97
C LEU A 122 6.16 6.82 -12.61
N VAL A 123 5.29 7.02 -11.62
CA VAL A 123 4.46 5.94 -11.01
C VAL A 123 2.97 6.24 -11.02
N GLY A 124 2.16 5.19 -10.85
CA GLY A 124 0.70 5.30 -10.70
C GLY A 124 0.23 5.81 -9.33
N ILE A 125 -1.06 6.16 -9.25
CA ILE A 125 -1.71 6.79 -8.08
C ILE A 125 -1.60 5.93 -6.82
N SER A 126 -1.75 4.60 -6.93
CA SER A 126 -1.63 3.68 -5.80
C SER A 126 -0.23 3.63 -5.20
N THR A 127 0.81 3.88 -6.00
CA THR A 127 2.18 4.05 -5.49
C THR A 127 2.30 5.31 -4.64
N GLY A 128 1.66 6.41 -5.07
CA GLY A 128 1.56 7.61 -4.25
C GLY A 128 0.92 7.33 -2.89
N ALA A 129 -0.18 6.58 -2.86
CA ALA A 129 -0.84 6.19 -1.61
C ALA A 129 0.08 5.34 -0.71
N ASN A 130 0.78 4.37 -1.30
CA ASN A 130 1.77 3.55 -0.62
C ASN A 130 2.88 4.37 0.04
N VAL A 131 3.45 5.34 -0.68
CA VAL A 131 4.53 6.19 -0.15
C VAL A 131 4.02 7.14 0.93
N VAL A 132 2.83 7.73 0.77
CA VAL A 132 2.19 8.54 1.84
C VAL A 132 2.08 7.70 3.12
N ALA A 133 1.48 6.51 3.02
CA ALA A 133 1.31 5.64 4.19
C ALA A 133 2.66 5.22 4.79
N ALA A 134 3.66 4.89 3.96
CA ALA A 134 4.99 4.53 4.42
C ALA A 134 5.66 5.67 5.19
N LEU A 135 5.53 6.92 4.73
CA LEU A 135 6.04 8.10 5.43
C LEU A 135 5.30 8.33 6.76
N GLU A 136 3.97 8.16 6.81
CA GLU A 136 3.22 8.27 8.06
C GLU A 136 3.61 7.19 9.07
N VAL A 137 3.88 5.96 8.62
CA VAL A 137 4.41 4.90 9.48
C VAL A 137 5.84 5.21 9.93
N ALA A 138 6.69 5.76 9.07
CA ALA A 138 8.08 6.11 9.38
C ALA A 138 8.20 7.22 10.43
N LYS A 139 7.25 8.17 10.44
CA LYS A 139 7.21 9.27 11.42
C LYS A 139 6.97 8.81 12.86
N ARG A 140 6.47 7.59 13.06
CA ARG A 140 6.14 7.10 14.41
C ARG A 140 7.42 6.81 15.21
N PRO A 141 7.54 7.29 16.47
CA PRO A 141 8.76 7.16 17.25
C PRO A 141 9.26 5.71 17.38
N GLU A 142 8.35 4.74 17.51
CA GLU A 142 8.66 3.31 17.63
C GLU A 142 9.22 2.68 16.35
N ASN A 143 9.19 3.40 15.23
CA ASN A 143 9.72 2.94 13.94
C ASN A 143 11.05 3.62 13.56
N LYS A 144 11.63 4.45 14.45
CA LYS A 144 12.95 5.05 14.22
C LYS A 144 14.00 3.96 13.95
N GLY A 145 14.70 4.09 12.82
CA GLY A 145 15.75 3.16 12.41
C GLY A 145 15.26 1.84 11.79
N LYS A 146 13.94 1.64 11.66
CA LYS A 146 13.37 0.46 11.00
C LYS A 146 13.42 0.60 9.48
N MET A 147 13.62 -0.53 8.80
CA MET A 147 13.53 -0.61 7.35
C MET A 147 12.07 -0.83 6.92
N ILE A 148 11.52 0.15 6.21
CA ILE A 148 10.17 0.09 5.64
C ILE A 148 10.29 -0.11 4.13
N VAL A 149 9.63 -1.15 3.62
CA VAL A 149 9.50 -1.43 2.20
C VAL A 149 8.07 -1.12 1.76
N THR A 150 7.92 -0.56 0.56
CA THR A 150 6.62 -0.42 -0.11
C THR A 150 6.75 -0.76 -1.60
N VAL A 151 5.63 -0.76 -2.32
CA VAL A 151 5.58 -1.25 -3.71
C VAL A 151 5.18 -0.12 -4.66
N ALA A 152 6.00 0.11 -5.68
CA ALA A 152 5.60 0.87 -6.86
C ALA A 152 4.80 -0.04 -7.81
N CYS A 153 3.48 0.07 -7.78
CA CYS A 153 2.59 -0.95 -8.37
C CYS A 153 2.53 -0.91 -9.91
N SER A 154 2.75 0.25 -10.51
CA SER A 154 2.63 0.47 -11.95
C SER A 154 3.35 1.74 -12.39
N THR A 155 3.78 1.76 -13.65
CA THR A 155 4.31 2.96 -14.31
C THR A 155 3.23 4.03 -14.48
N GLY A 156 3.61 5.29 -14.27
CA GLY A 156 2.75 6.47 -14.43
C GLY A 156 2.31 6.72 -15.87
N GLU A 157 3.03 6.19 -16.87
CA GLU A 157 2.70 6.33 -18.30
C GLU A 157 1.28 5.85 -18.63
N ARG A 158 0.82 4.80 -17.96
CA ARG A 158 -0.53 4.24 -18.15
C ARG A 158 -1.65 5.19 -17.72
N TYR A 159 -1.32 6.25 -16.98
CA TYR A 159 -2.27 7.16 -16.36
C TYR A 159 -2.24 8.56 -16.99
N LEU A 160 -1.56 8.75 -18.12
CA LEU A 160 -1.49 10.02 -18.84
C LEU A 160 -2.87 10.54 -19.26
N SER A 161 -3.86 9.67 -19.45
CA SER A 161 -5.25 10.06 -19.75
C SER A 161 -6.09 10.41 -18.51
N THR A 162 -5.54 10.28 -17.30
CA THR A 162 -6.27 10.49 -16.04
C THR A 162 -5.95 11.84 -15.39
N ALA A 163 -6.63 12.16 -14.28
CA ALA A 163 -6.33 13.34 -13.47
C ALA A 163 -4.90 13.38 -12.91
N LEU A 164 -4.17 12.27 -12.90
CA LEU A 164 -2.77 12.25 -12.44
C LEU A 164 -1.90 13.21 -13.25
N ALA A 165 -2.08 13.21 -14.57
CA ALA A 165 -1.30 14.01 -15.52
C ALA A 165 -1.90 15.38 -15.86
N ALA A 166 -2.98 15.80 -15.17
CA ALA A 166 -3.70 17.03 -15.51
C ALA A 166 -2.81 18.29 -15.43
N GLU A 167 -1.97 18.41 -14.40
CA GLU A 167 -1.02 19.53 -14.26
C GLU A 167 -0.04 19.57 -15.43
N ALA A 168 0.62 18.44 -15.72
CA ALA A 168 1.60 18.35 -16.80
C ALA A 168 0.98 18.63 -18.17
N LYS A 169 -0.26 18.18 -18.41
CA LYS A 169 -0.99 18.46 -19.65
C LYS A 169 -1.29 19.96 -19.82
N ALA A 170 -1.68 20.63 -18.75
CA ALA A 170 -1.95 22.06 -18.79
C ALA A 170 -0.69 22.88 -19.12
N GLU A 171 0.49 22.44 -18.64
CA GLU A 171 1.77 23.11 -18.91
C GLU A 171 2.21 23.00 -20.39
N VAL A 172 1.84 21.92 -21.10
CA VAL A 172 2.25 21.68 -22.49
C VAL A 172 1.18 22.07 -23.53
N GLY A 173 0.12 22.78 -23.10
CA GLY A 173 -0.92 23.29 -23.99
C GLY A 173 -1.93 22.24 -24.46
N GLY A 174 -2.18 21.21 -23.64
CA GLY A 174 -3.19 20.19 -23.89
C GLY A 174 -4.63 20.69 -23.83
#